data_AF-A0A833GPY0-F1
#
_entry.id   AF-A0A833GPY0-F1
#
_cell.length_a   1.000
_cell.length_b   1.000
_cell.length_c   1.000
_cell.angle_alpha   90.00
_cell.angle_beta   90.00
_cell.angle_gamma   90.00
#
_symmetry.space_group_name_H-M   'P 1'
#
loop_
_entity.id
_entity.type
_entity.pdbx_description
1 polymer ?
#
loop_
_entity_poly.entity_id
_entity_poly.type
_entity_poly.pdbx_seq_one_letter_code
_entity_poly.pdbx_strand_id
1 'polypeptide(L)'
;GESTIVVEADTVDGQERVYKILSSPTDYAYYTAPDRPTGRHFPVVFADHGTAGRSSRGYPFHIVEVERLYPLPGAGDAAEVATKISTSYFDACMMWRNLAQDMGRIALHHLTVTPMGWSDAVQESLRALETFSGEYGALPDLIKADNLMMRKDGTLVFSDPVFME
;
A
#
# COMPACT_ATOMS: atom_id res chain seq x y z
N GLY A 1 -1.13 18.10 4.51
CA GLY A 1 -0.66 16.74 4.76
C GLY A 1 -1.13 15.88 3.63
N GLU A 2 -0.45 14.77 3.38
CA GLU A 2 -0.98 13.73 2.52
C GLU A 2 -2.30 13.23 3.11
N SER A 3 -3.26 12.99 2.24
CA SER A 3 -4.58 12.51 2.63
C SER A 3 -5.12 11.66 1.49
N THR A 4 -5.50 10.44 1.86
CA THR A 4 -6.30 9.54 1.05
C THR A 4 -7.70 9.56 1.62
N ILE A 5 -8.65 10.07 0.84
CA ILE A 5 -10.07 10.05 1.20
C ILE A 5 -10.73 8.94 0.40
N VAL A 6 -11.43 8.05 1.09
CA VAL A 6 -12.18 6.97 0.46
C VAL A 6 -13.66 7.35 0.43
N VAL A 7 -14.25 7.32 -0.76
CA VAL A 7 -15.67 7.59 -0.99
C VAL A 7 -16.31 6.35 -1.61
N GLU A 8 -17.50 6.00 -1.13
CA GLU A 8 -18.29 4.90 -1.69
C GLU A 8 -18.57 5.16 -3.18
N ALA A 9 -18.36 4.13 -4.00
CA ALA A 9 -18.76 4.12 -5.41
C ALA A 9 -19.91 3.11 -5.60
N ASP A 10 -20.55 3.18 -6.77
CA ASP A 10 -21.58 2.19 -7.11
C ASP A 10 -20.97 0.79 -7.27
N THR A 11 -21.76 -0.23 -6.93
CA THR A 11 -21.43 -1.61 -7.26
C THR A 11 -21.70 -1.84 -8.75
N VAL A 12 -20.66 -2.22 -9.49
CA VAL A 12 -20.74 -2.49 -10.94
C VAL A 12 -20.52 -3.98 -11.16
N ASP A 13 -21.49 -4.67 -11.78
CA ASP A 13 -21.44 -6.11 -12.05
C ASP A 13 -21.15 -6.98 -10.80
N GLY A 14 -21.69 -6.56 -9.64
CA GLY A 14 -21.47 -7.25 -8.36
C GLY A 14 -20.12 -6.97 -7.70
N GLN A 15 -19.25 -6.16 -8.33
CA GLN A 15 -17.99 -5.71 -7.77
C GLN A 15 -18.18 -4.44 -6.95
N GLU A 16 -17.95 -4.52 -5.63
CA GLU A 16 -17.92 -3.35 -4.75
C GLU A 16 -16.65 -2.52 -5.06
N ARG A 17 -16.83 -1.21 -5.25
CA ARG A 17 -15.78 -0.27 -5.64
C ARG A 17 -15.79 0.96 -4.73
N VAL A 18 -14.69 1.67 -4.71
CA VAL A 18 -14.55 2.95 -4.01
C VAL A 18 -13.75 3.93 -4.86
N TYR A 19 -14.00 5.22 -4.66
CA TYR A 19 -13.13 6.27 -5.17
C TYR A 19 -12.11 6.64 -4.11
N LYS A 20 -10.82 6.55 -4.46
CA LYS A 20 -9.73 7.13 -3.68
C LYS A 20 -9.40 8.51 -4.24
N ILE A 21 -9.52 9.52 -3.38
CA ILE A 21 -9.10 10.89 -3.66
C ILE A 21 -7.69 11.06 -3.08
N LEU A 22 -6.72 11.17 -3.96
CA LEU A 22 -5.29 11.16 -3.65
C LEU A 22 -4.70 12.55 -3.81
N SER A 23 -3.92 12.98 -2.83
CA SER A 23 -3.19 14.25 -2.86
C SER A 23 -1.67 14.09 -2.97
N SER A 24 -1.16 12.89 -2.69
CA SER A 24 0.25 12.56 -2.87
C SER A 24 0.52 12.05 -4.29
N PRO A 25 1.48 12.63 -5.01
CA PRO A 25 2.06 12.04 -6.21
C PRO A 25 2.52 10.58 -6.03
N THR A 26 3.04 10.22 -4.86
CA THR A 26 3.52 8.86 -4.58
C THR A 26 2.36 7.88 -4.50
N ASP A 27 1.29 8.23 -3.78
CA ASP A 27 0.06 7.42 -3.75
C ASP A 27 -0.53 7.32 -5.15
N TYR A 28 -0.64 8.44 -5.88
CA TYR A 28 -1.19 8.42 -7.23
C TYR A 28 -0.39 7.51 -8.17
N ALA A 29 0.95 7.54 -8.10
CA ALA A 29 1.81 6.62 -8.84
C ALA A 29 1.58 5.16 -8.43
N TYR A 30 1.43 4.88 -7.13
CA TYR A 30 1.16 3.52 -6.63
C TYR A 30 -0.12 2.91 -7.23
N TYR A 31 -1.11 3.74 -7.57
CA TYR A 31 -2.34 3.30 -8.21
C TYR A 31 -2.33 3.34 -9.74
N THR A 32 -1.54 4.21 -10.37
CA THR A 32 -1.72 4.52 -11.81
C THR A 32 -0.48 4.33 -12.66
N ALA A 33 0.71 4.21 -12.05
CA ALA A 33 1.93 4.03 -12.80
C ALA A 33 1.89 2.71 -13.62
N PRO A 34 2.39 2.70 -14.87
CA PRO A 34 2.37 1.51 -15.72
C PRO A 34 3.15 0.32 -15.14
N ASP A 35 4.18 0.60 -14.36
CA ASP A 35 5.08 -0.34 -13.68
C ASP A 35 4.78 -0.48 -12.18
N ARG A 36 3.62 0.04 -11.73
CA ARG A 36 3.17 -0.13 -10.33
C ARG A 36 3.13 -1.61 -9.96
N PRO A 37 3.29 -1.96 -8.67
CA PRO A 37 3.15 -3.33 -8.25
C PRO A 37 1.69 -3.81 -8.45
N THR A 38 1.54 -4.99 -9.02
CA THR A 38 0.25 -5.63 -9.31
C THR A 38 0.27 -7.08 -8.88
N GLY A 39 -0.91 -7.71 -8.82
CA GLY A 39 -1.05 -9.12 -8.45
C GLY A 39 -1.90 -9.30 -7.20
N ARG A 40 -1.82 -10.50 -6.61
CA ARG A 40 -2.76 -10.95 -5.57
C ARG A 40 -2.80 -10.04 -4.35
N HIS A 41 -1.69 -9.44 -3.93
CA HIS A 41 -1.68 -8.61 -2.73
C HIS A 41 -1.74 -7.11 -3.02
N PHE A 42 -2.07 -6.70 -4.25
CA PHE A 42 -2.17 -5.28 -4.63
C PHE A 42 -3.60 -4.90 -5.03
N PRO A 43 -4.01 -3.63 -4.87
CA PRO A 43 -5.35 -3.19 -5.24
C PRO A 43 -5.60 -3.31 -6.75
N VAL A 44 -6.77 -3.86 -7.09
CA VAL A 44 -7.35 -3.77 -8.43
C VAL A 44 -7.81 -2.34 -8.65
N VAL A 45 -7.29 -1.74 -9.72
CA VAL A 45 -7.67 -0.39 -10.18
C VAL A 45 -8.54 -0.55 -11.40
N PHE A 46 -9.75 0.03 -11.34
CA PHE A 46 -10.72 -0.04 -12.42
C PHE A 46 -10.60 1.15 -13.37
N ALA A 47 -10.36 2.35 -12.84
CA ALA A 47 -10.21 3.55 -13.64
C ALA A 47 -9.37 4.60 -12.94
N ASP A 48 -8.56 5.32 -13.71
CA ASP A 48 -8.00 6.60 -13.33
C ASP A 48 -8.88 7.70 -13.93
N HIS A 49 -9.56 8.48 -13.07
CA HIS A 49 -10.42 9.58 -13.47
C HIS A 49 -9.65 10.91 -13.60
N GLY A 50 -8.34 10.89 -13.36
CA GLY A 50 -7.45 12.04 -13.49
C GLY A 50 -7.62 13.08 -12.39
N THR A 51 -7.26 14.33 -12.70
CA THR A 51 -7.28 15.44 -11.73
C THR A 51 -8.71 15.99 -11.56
N ALA A 52 -9.21 15.97 -10.32
CA ALA A 52 -10.52 16.51 -9.96
C ALA A 52 -10.49 17.95 -9.44
N GLY A 53 -9.30 18.49 -9.17
CA GLY A 53 -9.13 19.86 -8.70
C GLY A 53 -7.78 20.09 -8.03
N ARG A 54 -7.67 21.20 -7.31
CA ARG A 54 -6.47 21.54 -6.53
C ARG A 54 -6.86 21.98 -5.12
N SER A 55 -6.03 21.63 -4.15
CA SER A 55 -6.10 22.19 -2.79
C SER A 55 -5.88 23.70 -2.80
N SER A 56 -6.22 24.37 -1.70
CA SER A 56 -5.94 25.82 -1.52
C SER A 56 -4.46 26.18 -1.64
N ARG A 57 -3.56 25.19 -1.50
CA ARG A 57 -2.10 25.34 -1.68
C ARG A 57 -1.61 24.94 -3.08
N GLY A 58 -2.51 24.60 -4.00
CA GLY A 58 -2.20 24.31 -5.40
C GLY A 58 -1.87 22.85 -5.72
N TYR A 59 -1.79 21.96 -4.73
CA TYR A 59 -1.57 20.51 -4.96
C TYR A 59 -2.79 19.88 -5.62
N PRO A 60 -2.62 19.07 -6.69
CA PRO A 60 -3.73 18.41 -7.36
C PRO A 60 -4.37 17.34 -6.48
N PHE A 61 -5.68 17.15 -6.65
CA PHE A 61 -6.38 15.96 -6.19
C PHE A 61 -6.67 15.06 -7.38
N HIS A 62 -6.29 13.79 -7.27
CA HIS A 62 -6.54 12.76 -8.25
C HIS A 62 -7.66 11.84 -7.77
N ILE A 63 -8.50 11.35 -8.68
CA ILE A 63 -9.54 10.37 -8.35
C ILE A 63 -9.22 9.07 -9.05
N VAL A 64 -9.08 8.00 -8.28
CA VAL A 64 -8.89 6.64 -8.80
C VAL A 64 -10.02 5.75 -8.27
N GLU A 65 -10.63 4.98 -9.16
CA GLU A 65 -11.62 3.97 -8.83
C GLU A 65 -10.94 2.62 -8.61
N VAL A 66 -11.10 2.07 -7.42
CA VAL A 66 -10.44 0.84 -6.98
C VAL A 66 -11.42 -0.12 -6.33
N GLU A 67 -11.01 -1.37 -6.14
CA GLU A 67 -11.79 -2.32 -5.36
C GLU A 67 -12.02 -1.87 -3.93
N ARG A 68 -13.17 -2.24 -3.37
CA ARG A 68 -13.41 -2.08 -1.94
C ARG A 68 -12.55 -3.08 -1.15
N LEU A 69 -11.77 -2.54 -0.23
CA LEU A 69 -11.04 -3.30 0.79
C LEU A 69 -11.66 -3.07 2.16
N TYR A 70 -11.47 -4.03 3.05
CA TYR A 70 -12.02 -4.02 4.40
C TYR A 70 -10.89 -4.05 5.44
N PRO A 71 -11.10 -3.46 6.63
CA PRO A 71 -10.15 -3.58 7.72
C PRO A 71 -9.83 -5.04 8.04
N LEU A 72 -8.59 -5.29 8.44
CA LEU A 72 -8.20 -6.62 8.90
C LEU A 72 -9.02 -7.01 10.15
N PRO A 73 -9.55 -8.24 10.21
CA PRO A 73 -10.17 -8.76 11.42
C PRO A 73 -9.13 -8.95 12.53
N GLY A 74 -9.58 -9.10 13.78
CA GLY A 74 -8.67 -9.37 14.90
C GLY A 74 -7.98 -10.75 14.88
N ALA A 75 -8.38 -11.65 13.97
CA ALA A 75 -7.83 -12.99 13.82
C ALA A 75 -8.05 -13.54 12.41
N GLY A 76 -7.27 -14.55 12.01
CA GLY A 76 -7.33 -15.22 10.71
C GLY A 76 -6.07 -15.00 9.87
N ASP A 77 -5.90 -15.79 8.81
CA ASP A 77 -4.64 -15.88 8.04
C ASP A 77 -4.12 -14.51 7.57
N ALA A 78 -4.97 -13.65 7.01
CA ALA A 78 -4.54 -12.31 6.57
C ALA A 78 -4.09 -11.42 7.73
N ALA A 79 -4.78 -11.49 8.87
CA ALA A 79 -4.42 -10.73 10.06
C ALA A 79 -3.10 -11.22 10.66
N GLU A 80 -2.86 -12.54 10.67
CA GLU A 80 -1.59 -13.12 11.12
C GLU A 80 -0.42 -12.71 10.22
N VAL A 81 -0.61 -12.79 8.89
CA VAL A 81 0.42 -12.35 7.93
C VAL A 81 0.69 -10.85 8.05
N ALA A 82 -0.35 -10.02 8.15
CA ALA A 82 -0.20 -8.58 8.32
C ALA A 82 0.51 -8.22 9.65
N THR A 83 0.16 -8.91 10.74
CA THR A 83 0.82 -8.75 12.05
C THR A 83 2.29 -9.13 11.96
N LYS A 84 2.61 -10.23 11.27
CA LYS A 84 3.99 -10.66 11.06
C LYS A 84 4.77 -9.65 10.21
N ILE A 85 4.19 -9.12 9.12
CA ILE A 85 4.81 -8.09 8.27
C ILE A 85 5.06 -6.82 9.08
N SER A 86 4.04 -6.26 9.72
CA SER A 86 4.14 -4.99 10.47
C SER A 86 5.12 -5.08 11.64
N THR A 87 5.09 -6.17 12.41
CA THR A 87 6.02 -6.39 13.53
C THR A 87 7.45 -6.57 13.03
N SER A 88 7.65 -7.39 12.00
CA SER A 88 9.00 -7.61 11.42
C SER A 88 9.58 -6.33 10.83
N TYR A 89 8.73 -5.55 10.15
CA TYR A 89 9.13 -4.26 9.57
C TYR A 89 9.50 -3.25 10.66
N PHE A 90 8.71 -3.18 11.74
CA PHE A 90 9.02 -2.34 12.89
C PHE A 90 10.34 -2.75 13.56
N ASP A 91 10.55 -4.05 13.82
CA ASP A 91 11.78 -4.56 14.41
C ASP A 91 13.00 -4.23 13.53
N ALA A 92 12.87 -4.39 12.21
CA ALA A 92 13.91 -4.02 11.27
C ALA A 92 14.16 -2.50 11.27
N CYS A 93 13.12 -1.65 11.30
CA CYS A 93 13.28 -0.21 11.47
C CYS A 93 14.08 0.12 12.74
N MET A 94 13.78 -0.55 13.86
CA MET A 94 14.51 -0.35 15.12
C MET A 94 15.97 -0.78 15.04
N MET A 95 16.30 -1.84 14.30
CA MET A 95 17.68 -2.27 14.04
C MET A 95 18.46 -1.22 13.24
N TRP A 96 17.81 -0.59 12.26
CA TRP A 96 18.43 0.35 11.31
C TRP A 96 18.21 1.82 11.67
N ARG A 97 17.71 2.12 12.87
CA ARG A 97 17.32 3.48 13.31
C ARG A 97 18.41 4.56 13.14
N ASN A 98 19.68 4.17 13.14
CA ASN A 98 20.81 5.09 12.97
C ASN A 98 20.99 5.56 11.52
N LEU A 99 20.28 4.98 10.56
CA LEU A 99 20.35 5.29 9.12
C LEU A 99 19.27 6.30 8.68
N ALA A 100 18.56 6.92 9.63
CA ALA A 100 17.62 8.01 9.42
C ALA A 100 16.66 7.80 8.23
N GLN A 101 16.79 8.58 7.16
CA GLN A 101 15.85 8.60 6.01
C GLN A 101 15.77 7.25 5.28
N ASP A 102 16.87 6.48 5.26
CA ASP A 102 16.89 5.17 4.58
C ASP A 102 16.41 4.01 5.45
N MET A 103 16.12 4.26 6.73
CA MET A 103 15.71 3.23 7.69
C MET A 103 14.55 2.38 7.17
N GLY A 104 13.50 3.00 6.64
CA GLY A 104 12.31 2.28 6.16
C GLY A 104 12.59 1.44 4.92
N ARG A 105 13.34 1.96 3.95
CA ARG A 105 13.72 1.22 2.73
C ARG A 105 14.62 0.03 3.07
N ILE A 106 15.57 0.20 3.98
CA ILE A 106 16.44 -0.88 4.46
C ILE A 106 15.65 -1.90 5.27
N ALA A 107 14.68 -1.47 6.07
CA ALA A 107 13.78 -2.38 6.78
C ALA A 107 12.95 -3.23 5.81
N LEU A 108 12.41 -2.63 4.74
CA LEU A 108 11.69 -3.37 3.70
C LEU A 108 12.64 -4.36 2.99
N HIS A 109 13.83 -3.94 2.59
CA HIS A 109 14.84 -4.83 2.02
C HIS A 109 15.18 -6.00 2.97
N HIS A 110 15.29 -5.74 4.27
CA HIS A 110 15.54 -6.78 5.27
C HIS A 110 14.44 -7.85 5.24
N LEU A 111 13.17 -7.46 5.10
CA LEU A 111 12.04 -8.38 4.96
C LEU A 111 12.10 -9.21 3.66
N THR A 112 12.68 -8.66 2.58
CA THR A 112 12.75 -9.36 1.28
C THR A 112 13.91 -10.35 1.16
N VAL A 113 15.02 -10.12 1.86
CA VAL A 113 16.23 -10.98 1.78
C VAL A 113 16.38 -11.96 2.94
N THR A 114 15.71 -11.69 4.07
CA THR A 114 15.80 -12.55 5.26
C THR A 114 14.81 -13.71 5.13
N PRO A 115 15.20 -14.96 5.43
CA PRO A 115 14.31 -16.12 5.32
C PRO A 115 13.29 -16.16 6.46
N MET A 116 12.27 -15.31 6.36
CA MET A 116 11.22 -15.14 7.36
C MET A 116 10.13 -16.23 7.26
N GLY A 117 10.19 -17.13 6.28
CA GLY A 117 9.13 -18.11 6.01
C GLY A 117 7.86 -17.45 5.50
N TRP A 118 8.00 -16.49 4.58
CA TRP A 118 6.89 -15.97 3.79
C TRP A 118 6.40 -17.05 2.82
N SER A 119 5.12 -17.00 2.44
CA SER A 119 4.69 -17.69 1.22
C SER A 119 5.32 -17.03 0.01
N ASP A 120 5.46 -17.76 -1.10
CA ASP A 120 6.04 -17.23 -2.33
C ASP A 120 5.31 -15.96 -2.81
N ALA A 121 3.97 -15.93 -2.74
CA ALA A 121 3.17 -14.77 -3.12
C ALA A 121 3.44 -13.52 -2.26
N VAL A 122 3.62 -13.69 -0.95
CA VAL A 122 3.96 -12.58 -0.04
C VAL A 122 5.39 -12.11 -0.30
N GLN A 123 6.32 -13.04 -0.49
CA GLN A 123 7.72 -12.75 -0.81
C GLN A 123 7.86 -11.96 -2.12
N GLU A 124 7.11 -12.34 -3.16
CA GLU A 124 7.05 -11.62 -4.44
C GLU A 124 6.44 -10.22 -4.26
N SER A 125 5.39 -10.09 -3.46
CA SER A 125 4.74 -8.81 -3.21
C SER A 125 5.63 -7.83 -2.44
N LEU A 126 6.37 -8.31 -1.43
CA LEU A 126 7.33 -7.48 -0.72
C LEU A 126 8.46 -7.00 -1.64
N ARG A 127 8.94 -7.84 -2.56
CA ARG A 127 9.93 -7.45 -3.58
C ARG A 127 9.38 -6.44 -4.58
N ALA A 128 8.13 -6.61 -5.03
CA ALA A 128 7.50 -5.65 -5.92
C ALA A 128 7.35 -4.28 -5.25
N LEU A 129 6.98 -4.26 -3.97
CA LEU A 129 6.92 -3.04 -3.16
C LEU A 129 8.30 -2.41 -2.95
N GLU A 130 9.34 -3.23 -2.75
CA GLU A 130 10.73 -2.77 -2.62
C GLU A 130 11.20 -2.09 -3.90
N THR A 131 11.01 -2.72 -5.05
CA THR A 131 11.33 -2.15 -6.36
C THR A 131 10.62 -0.81 -6.56
N PHE A 132 9.30 -0.78 -6.33
CA PHE A 132 8.53 0.46 -6.45
C PHE A 132 9.05 1.56 -5.53
N SER A 133 9.37 1.22 -4.28
CA SER A 133 9.91 2.19 -3.30
C SER A 133 11.24 2.78 -3.74
N GLY A 134 12.11 1.99 -4.39
CA GLY A 134 13.37 2.44 -4.96
C GLY A 134 13.18 3.33 -6.21
N GLU A 135 12.33 2.91 -7.14
CA GLU A 135 12.13 3.61 -8.42
C GLU A 135 11.38 4.94 -8.27
N TYR A 136 10.43 5.01 -7.33
CA TYR A 136 9.59 6.19 -7.10
C TYR A 136 10.07 7.05 -5.93
N GLY A 137 11.18 6.69 -5.27
CA GLY A 137 11.63 7.38 -4.05
C GLY A 137 10.60 7.32 -2.93
N ALA A 138 9.75 6.30 -2.90
CA ALA A 138 8.72 6.15 -1.88
C ALA A 138 9.31 5.62 -0.58
N LEU A 139 8.73 6.02 0.55
CA LEU A 139 9.04 5.45 1.85
C LEU A 139 7.98 4.39 2.20
N PRO A 140 8.37 3.16 2.61
CA PRO A 140 7.39 2.16 2.99
C PRO A 140 6.70 2.49 4.31
N ASP A 141 5.38 2.27 4.37
CA ASP A 141 4.56 2.41 5.58
C ASP A 141 3.73 1.15 5.81
N LEU A 142 4.36 0.16 6.44
CA LEU A 142 3.77 -1.15 6.74
C LEU A 142 3.33 -1.29 8.19
N ILE A 143 3.35 -0.20 8.97
CA ILE A 143 3.01 -0.20 10.40
C ILE A 143 1.55 0.20 10.62
N LYS A 144 1.04 1.14 9.82
CA LYS A 144 -0.34 1.61 9.97
C LYS A 144 -1.32 0.52 9.56
N ALA A 145 -2.33 0.32 10.39
CA ALA A 145 -3.31 -0.76 10.23
C ALA A 145 -4.17 -0.61 8.96
N ASP A 146 -4.40 0.61 8.49
CA ASP A 146 -5.16 0.92 7.28
C ASP A 146 -4.34 0.77 5.98
N ASN A 147 -3.02 0.62 6.07
CA ASN A 147 -2.18 0.37 4.90
C ASN A 147 -2.15 -1.11 4.51
N LEU A 148 -2.53 -2.01 5.43
CA LEU A 148 -2.71 -3.44 5.20
C LEU A 148 -4.18 -3.78 5.39
N MET A 149 -4.87 -4.08 4.31
CA MET A 149 -6.31 -4.29 4.29
C MET A 149 -6.61 -5.69 3.74
N MET A 150 -7.89 -6.05 3.68
CA MET A 150 -8.31 -7.38 3.26
C MET A 150 -9.41 -7.29 2.21
N ARG A 151 -9.39 -8.20 1.24
CA ARG A 151 -10.56 -8.46 0.39
C ARG A 151 -11.63 -9.23 1.16
N LYS A 152 -12.85 -9.23 0.64
CA LYS A 152 -13.99 -10.00 1.20
C LYS A 152 -13.72 -11.51 1.29
N ASP A 153 -12.84 -12.03 0.43
CA ASP A 153 -12.44 -13.43 0.38
C ASP A 153 -11.33 -13.81 1.38
N GLY A 154 -10.85 -12.87 2.19
CA GLY A 154 -9.78 -13.09 3.15
C GLY A 154 -8.36 -12.85 2.61
N THR A 155 -8.19 -12.39 1.38
CA THR A 155 -6.87 -12.08 0.83
C THR A 155 -6.33 -10.76 1.40
N LEU A 156 -5.12 -10.78 1.98
CA LEU A 156 -4.37 -9.59 2.40
C LEU A 156 -4.03 -8.70 1.20
N VAL A 157 -4.15 -7.39 1.33
CA VAL A 157 -3.82 -6.40 0.30
C VAL A 157 -3.02 -5.24 0.91
N PHE A 158 -1.90 -4.89 0.29
CA PHE A 158 -1.15 -3.67 0.55
C PHE A 158 -1.95 -2.49 -0.01
N SER A 159 -2.80 -1.86 0.80
CA SER A 159 -3.70 -0.78 0.36
C SER A 159 -2.91 0.48 0.05
N ASP A 160 -2.27 1.07 1.05
CA ASP A 160 -1.52 2.32 0.91
C ASP A 160 -0.14 2.16 1.56
N PRO A 161 0.71 1.23 1.06
CA PRO A 161 1.90 0.77 1.77
C PRO A 161 3.09 1.73 1.66
N VAL A 162 2.89 2.94 1.13
CA VAL A 162 3.95 3.92 0.85
C VAL A 162 3.47 5.32 1.18
N PHE A 163 4.42 6.24 1.37
CA PHE A 163 4.19 7.67 1.49
C PHE A 163 5.37 8.46 0.90
N MET A 164 5.22 9.78 0.76
CA MET A 164 6.29 10.64 0.25
C MET A 164 7.38 10.91 1.30
N GLU A 165 8.64 10.97 0.84
CA GLU A 165 9.80 11.43 1.63
C GLU A 165 9.70 12.90 2.06
#